data_AF-A0AAU9UKA3-F1
#
_entry.id   AF-A0AAU9UKA3-F1
#
_cell.length_a   1.000
_cell.length_b   1.000
_cell.length_c   1.000
_cell.angle_alpha   90.00
_cell.angle_beta   90.00
_cell.angle_gamma   90.00
#
_symmetry.space_group_name_H-M   'P 1'
#
loop_
_entity.id
_entity.type
_entity.pdbx_description
1 polymer ?
#
loop_
_entity_poly.entity_id
_entity_poly.type
_entity_poly.pdbx_seq_one_letter_code
_entity_poly.pdbx_strand_id
1 'polypeptide(L)'
;MTSAERGTLVTIALAGNALGNYMPPMFIFPRKRFNEHFIRDEPLESIGTANGSGWMQEDDFYTFLEFFRDQVRPSKENKDI
;
A
#
# COMPACT_ATOMS: atom_id res chain seq x y z
N MET A 1 -21.45 -10.43 -10.64
CA MET A 1 -20.57 -9.25 -10.67
C MET A 1 -20.78 -8.54 -12.00
N THR A 2 -21.35 -7.34 -11.98
CA THR A 2 -21.56 -6.53 -13.19
C THR A 2 -20.28 -5.76 -13.50
N SER A 3 -20.02 -5.49 -14.79
CA SER A 3 -18.80 -4.85 -15.28
C SER A 3 -18.46 -3.50 -14.62
N ALA A 4 -19.42 -2.84 -13.96
CA ALA A 4 -19.24 -1.55 -13.29
C ALA A 4 -18.49 -1.64 -11.95
N GLU A 5 -18.44 -2.82 -11.31
CA GLU A 5 -17.73 -3.00 -10.03
C GLU A 5 -16.23 -3.26 -10.26
N ARG A 6 -15.88 -3.86 -11.40
CA ARG A 6 -14.52 -4.25 -11.73
C ARG A 6 -13.70 -3.03 -12.13
N GLY A 7 -12.88 -2.55 -11.19
CA GLY A 7 -11.98 -1.41 -11.40
C GLY A 7 -12.32 -0.16 -10.59
N THR A 8 -13.38 -0.20 -9.79
CA THR A 8 -13.87 0.95 -9.00
C THR A 8 -13.31 0.97 -7.59
N LEU A 9 -12.99 -0.19 -7.02
CA LEU A 9 -12.42 -0.31 -5.68
C LEU A 9 -10.89 -0.44 -5.75
N VAL A 10 -10.19 0.31 -4.89
CA VAL A 10 -8.74 0.23 -4.69
C VAL A 10 -8.52 -0.38 -3.32
N THR A 11 -7.63 -1.38 -3.23
CA THR A 11 -7.25 -1.95 -1.94
C THR A 11 -6.15 -1.10 -1.31
N ILE A 12 -6.24 -0.88 -0.01
CA ILE A 12 -5.26 -0.12 0.77
C ILE A 12 -4.62 -1.05 1.79
N ALA A 13 -3.29 -1.05 1.86
CA ALA A 13 -2.52 -1.67 2.92
C ALA A 13 -1.98 -0.58 3.86
N LEU A 14 -2.22 -0.77 5.16
CA LEU A 14 -1.85 0.16 6.23
C LEU A 14 -1.27 -0.62 7.40
N ALA A 15 -0.36 0.03 8.11
CA ALA A 15 0.14 -0.44 9.40
C ALA A 15 0.10 0.73 10.40
N GLY A 16 -0.21 0.39 11.65
CA GLY A 16 -0.28 1.37 12.73
C GLY A 16 -0.19 0.71 14.09
N ASN A 17 0.06 1.53 15.10
CA ASN A 17 0.28 1.09 16.48
C ASN A 17 -0.84 1.53 17.43
N ALA A 18 -0.80 1.03 18.67
CA ALA A 18 -1.82 1.34 19.68
C ALA A 18 -1.82 2.81 20.13
N LEU A 19 -0.75 3.56 19.87
CA LEU A 19 -0.68 5.00 20.13
C LEU A 19 -1.38 5.83 19.04
N GLY A 20 -1.86 5.20 17.97
CA GLY A 20 -2.53 5.86 16.86
C GLY A 20 -1.57 6.45 15.83
N ASN A 21 -0.32 6.00 15.79
CA ASN A 21 0.58 6.31 14.69
C ASN A 21 0.26 5.39 13.52
N TYR A 22 0.22 5.96 12.32
CA TYR A 22 -0.02 5.23 11.08
C TYR A 22 1.05 5.59 10.07
N MET A 23 1.46 4.59 9.32
CA MET A 23 2.33 4.78 8.17
C MET A 23 1.51 5.31 6.98
N PRO A 24 2.15 5.99 6.01
CA PRO A 24 1.48 6.33 4.75
C PRO A 24 0.92 5.05 4.08
N PRO A 25 -0.25 5.12 3.43
CA PRO A 25 -0.85 3.94 2.80
C PRO A 25 -0.07 3.45 1.58
N MET A 26 -0.15 2.15 1.32
CA MET A 26 0.13 1.55 0.03
C MET A 26 -1.16 1.22 -0.70
N PHE A 27 -1.28 1.63 -1.96
CA PHE A 27 -2.46 1.40 -2.80
C PHE A 27 -2.24 0.24 -3.78
N ILE A 28 -3.24 -0.63 -3.92
CA ILE A 28 -3.22 -1.74 -4.88
C ILE A 28 -4.38 -1.54 -5.86
N PHE A 29 -4.04 -1.12 -7.06
CA PHE A 29 -5.02 -0.84 -8.10
C PHE A 29 -5.39 -2.11 -8.87
N PRO A 30 -6.69 -2.37 -9.15
CA PRO A 30 -7.16 -3.50 -9.97
C PRO A 30 -6.84 -3.30 -11.46
N ARG A 31 -5.57 -3.11 -11.81
CA ARG A 31 -5.07 -2.85 -13.16
C ARG A 31 -3.90 -3.79 -13.47
N LYS A 32 -3.77 -4.22 -14.74
CA LYS A 32 -2.63 -5.06 -15.16
C LYS A 32 -1.29 -4.31 -15.19
N ARG A 33 -1.32 -2.98 -15.21
CA ARG A 33 -0.15 -2.11 -15.30
C ARG A 33 -0.34 -0.94 -14.36
N PHE A 34 0.71 -0.64 -13.61
CA PHE A 34 0.76 0.55 -12.77
C PHE A 34 1.09 1.78 -13.61
N ASN A 35 0.59 2.94 -13.20
CA ASN A 35 0.93 4.23 -13.76
C ASN A 35 1.14 5.20 -12.58
N GLU A 36 2.26 5.92 -12.58
CA GLU A 36 2.60 6.88 -11.52
C GLU A 36 1.53 7.94 -11.29
N HIS A 37 0.74 8.27 -12.33
CA HIS A 37 -0.39 9.18 -12.22
C HIS A 37 -1.45 8.73 -11.21
N PHE A 38 -1.52 7.43 -10.87
CA PHE A 38 -2.48 6.90 -9.91
C PHE A 38 -2.26 7.39 -8.47
N ILE A 39 -1.05 7.83 -8.13
CA ILE A 39 -0.70 8.30 -6.79
C ILE A 39 -0.22 9.76 -6.78
N ARG A 40 -0.47 10.50 -7.88
CA ARG A 40 0.09 11.84 -8.09
C ARG A 40 -0.34 12.86 -7.03
N ASP A 41 -1.56 12.76 -6.53
CA ASP A 41 -2.15 13.70 -5.56
C ASP A 41 -2.37 13.04 -4.19
N GLU A 42 -1.69 11.92 -3.91
CA GLU A 42 -1.81 11.18 -2.65
C GLU A 42 -1.06 11.86 -1.49
N PRO A 43 -1.38 11.53 -0.22
CA PRO A 43 -0.63 11.96 0.94
C PRO A 43 0.87 11.71 0.77
N LEU A 44 1.68 12.63 1.30
CA LEU A 44 3.14 12.58 1.23
C LEU A 44 3.64 11.18 1.63
N GLU A 45 4.47 10.58 0.78
CA GLU A 45 5.12 9.27 0.98
C GLU A 45 4.28 8.00 0.79
N SER A 46 3.06 8.10 0.26
CA SER A 46 2.33 6.91 -0.21
C SER A 46 2.96 6.25 -1.43
N ILE A 47 2.82 4.93 -1.52
CA ILE A 47 3.27 4.13 -2.66
C ILE A 47 2.09 3.39 -3.31
N GLY A 48 2.29 2.86 -4.51
CA GLY A 48 1.26 2.10 -5.18
C GLY A 48 1.79 0.99 -6.09
N THR A 49 1.01 -0.08 -6.20
CA THR A 49 1.19 -1.16 -7.16
C THR A 49 -0.11 -1.41 -7.93
N ALA A 50 -0.03 -2.26 -8.95
CA ALA A 50 -1.22 -2.66 -9.68
C ALA A 50 -1.13 -4.12 -10.09
N ASN A 51 -2.20 -4.87 -9.80
CA ASN A 51 -2.36 -6.23 -10.30
C ASN A 51 -3.79 -6.43 -10.83
N GLY A 52 -3.98 -7.48 -11.64
CA GLY A 52 -5.27 -7.73 -12.30
C GLY A 52 -6.42 -8.08 -11.35
N SER A 53 -6.13 -8.44 -10.10
CA SER A 53 -7.13 -8.83 -9.10
C SER A 53 -7.63 -7.66 -8.26
N GLY A 54 -6.79 -6.64 -8.05
CA GLY A 54 -7.02 -5.57 -7.08
C GLY A 54 -6.74 -5.95 -5.64
N TRP A 55 -6.58 -7.24 -5.33
CA TRP A 55 -6.24 -7.74 -4.00
C TRP A 55 -4.73 -7.90 -3.85
N MET A 56 -4.23 -7.85 -2.62
CA MET A 56 -2.81 -8.08 -2.35
C MET A 56 -2.37 -9.48 -2.81
N GLN A 57 -1.32 -9.52 -3.62
CA GLN A 57 -0.62 -10.75 -4.01
C GLN A 57 0.79 -10.79 -3.40
N GLU A 58 1.53 -11.86 -3.66
CA GLU A 58 2.87 -12.08 -3.10
C GLU A 58 3.83 -10.92 -3.39
N ASP A 59 3.94 -10.48 -4.64
CA ASP A 59 4.81 -9.37 -5.03
C ASP A 59 4.41 -8.03 -4.39
N ASP A 60 3.10 -7.79 -4.24
CA ASP A 60 2.58 -6.60 -3.56
C ASP A 60 2.92 -6.64 -2.07
N PHE A 61 2.85 -7.82 -1.45
CA PHE A 61 3.21 -8.00 -0.05
C PHE A 61 4.71 -7.79 0.19
N TYR A 62 5.58 -8.27 -0.69
CA TYR A 62 7.01 -7.98 -0.62
C TYR A 62 7.29 -6.48 -0.75
N THR A 63 6.64 -5.80 -1.69
CA THR A 63 6.73 -4.35 -1.85
C THR A 63 6.28 -3.63 -0.57
N PHE A 64 5.18 -4.09 0.04
CA PHE A 64 4.69 -3.54 1.31
C PHE A 64 5.69 -3.75 2.45
N LEU A 65 6.37 -4.90 2.53
CA LEU A 65 7.36 -5.17 3.57
C LEU A 65 8.62 -4.30 3.44
N GLU A 66 9.09 -4.06 2.22
CA GLU A 66 10.22 -3.15 1.98
C GLU A 66 9.85 -1.72 2.38
N PHE A 67 8.69 -1.25 1.92
CA PHE A 67 8.13 0.02 2.34
C PHE A 67 7.95 0.10 3.86
N PHE A 68 7.47 -0.98 4.48
CA PHE A 68 7.30 -1.05 5.93
C PHE A 68 8.61 -0.84 6.67
N ARG A 69 9.66 -1.55 6.26
CA ARG A 69 10.99 -1.45 6.82
C ARG A 69 11.54 -0.02 6.67
N ASP A 70 11.35 0.63 5.54
CA ASP A 70 11.94 1.95 5.27
C ASP A 70 11.27 3.08 6.07
N GLN A 71 9.97 2.93 6.31
CA GLN A 71 9.14 3.85 7.07
C GLN A 71 9.32 3.65 8.59
N VAL A 72 9.25 2.40 9.08
CA VAL A 72 9.38 2.08 10.51
C VAL A 72 10.83 2.06 10.97
N ARG A 73 11.78 1.73 10.09
CA ARG A 73 13.22 1.60 10.42
C ARG A 73 13.45 0.78 11.70
N PRO A 74 12.90 -0.45 11.76
CA PRO A 74 12.96 -1.26 12.97
C PRO A 74 14.42 -1.51 13.35
N SER A 75 14.74 -1.31 14.63
CA SER A 75 16.06 -1.62 15.18
C SER A 75 15.90 -2.26 16.57
N LYS A 76 16.94 -2.95 17.05
CA LYS A 76 16.91 -3.58 18.39
C LYS A 76 16.77 -2.55 19.51
N GLU A 77 17.19 -1.32 19.24
CA GLU A 77 17.23 -0.20 20.18
C GLU A 77 15.95 0.65 20.12
N ASN A 78 15.22 0.61 19.00
CA ASN A 78 14.00 1.37 18.79
C ASN A 78 12.79 0.42 18.79
N LYS A 79 12.24 0.19 19.99
CA LYS A 79 11.13 -0.76 20.23
C LYS A 79 9.74 -0.12 20.13
N ASP A 80 9.68 1.21 20.09
CA ASP A 80 8.46 2.00 20.27
C ASP A 80 8.01 2.66 18.95
N ILE A 81 7.85 1.85 17.90
CA ILE A 81 7.06 2.22 16.72
C ILE A 81 5.94 1.21 16.56
#